data_AF-A0A432TGM7-F1
#
_entry.id   AF-A0A432TGM7-F1
#
_cell.length_a   1.000
_cell.length_b   1.000
_cell.length_c   1.000
_cell.angle_alpha   90.00
_cell.angle_beta   90.00
_cell.angle_gamma   90.00
#
_symmetry.space_group_name_H-M   'P 1'
#
loop_
_entity.id
_entity.type
_entity.pdbx_description
1 polymer ?
#
loop_
_entity_poly.entity_id
_entity_poly.type
_entity_poly.pdbx_seq_one_letter_code
_entity_poly.pdbx_strand_id
1 'polypeptide(L)'
;MAIPKTARMKEHLGKTAQVNHVALSAPITWLRKGISDFMTSPLLALFYGSLFSIVTYNLWTYLSSSQSLHDVRVPLVGVVVLLLGPISAMSLYDGSKRIESGKKPALTDVLLSAFKANGSCPSIFLSVMLIVLAIMWMMFSPLIYAIFNTGSLN
;
A
#
# COMPACT_ATOMS: atom_id res chain seq x y z
N MET A 1 39.35 -6.06 -10.82
CA MET A 1 38.72 -7.25 -10.18
C MET A 1 37.85 -6.74 -9.02
N ALA A 2 36.52 -6.75 -9.15
CA ALA A 2 35.63 -6.18 -8.12
C ALA A 2 35.51 -7.17 -6.94
N ILE A 3 35.99 -6.77 -5.77
CA ILE A 3 35.95 -7.60 -4.55
C ILE A 3 34.50 -7.63 -4.03
N PRO A 4 33.86 -8.80 -3.91
CA PRO A 4 32.50 -8.91 -3.40
C PRO A 4 32.43 -8.44 -1.94
N LYS A 5 31.63 -7.40 -1.66
CA LYS A 5 31.47 -6.82 -0.32
C LYS A 5 30.40 -7.51 0.54
N THR A 6 29.58 -8.40 -0.04
CA THR A 6 28.49 -9.08 0.66
C THR A 6 28.33 -10.53 0.18
N ALA A 7 27.83 -11.41 1.05
CA ALA A 7 27.53 -12.80 0.71
C ALA A 7 26.60 -12.93 -0.51
N ARG A 8 25.65 -11.99 -0.65
CA ARG A 8 24.71 -11.92 -1.78
C ARG A 8 25.39 -11.53 -3.11
N MET A 9 26.41 -10.67 -3.07
CA MET A 9 27.23 -10.40 -4.27
C MET A 9 28.00 -11.65 -4.70
N LYS A 10 28.56 -12.41 -3.75
CA LYS A 10 29.32 -13.64 -4.03
C LYS A 10 28.45 -14.70 -4.73
N GLU A 11 27.18 -14.79 -4.36
CA GLU A 11 26.19 -15.72 -4.94
C GLU A 11 25.73 -15.34 -6.37
N HIS A 12 25.87 -14.07 -6.75
CA HIS A 12 25.45 -13.57 -8.07
C HIS A 12 26.62 -13.04 -8.91
N LEU A 13 27.86 -13.28 -8.48
CA LEU A 13 29.06 -12.98 -9.26
C LEU A 13 29.02 -13.77 -10.58
N GLY A 14 28.90 -13.08 -11.71
CA GLY A 14 28.80 -13.68 -13.04
C GLY A 14 27.38 -13.77 -13.60
N LYS A 15 26.33 -13.46 -12.82
CA LYS A 15 24.97 -13.26 -13.36
C LYS A 15 24.85 -11.84 -13.92
N THR A 16 24.79 -11.71 -15.24
CA THR A 16 24.43 -10.43 -15.88
C THR A 16 22.93 -10.20 -15.69
N ALA A 17 22.56 -9.04 -15.16
CA ALA A 17 21.17 -8.62 -15.14
C ALA A 17 20.72 -8.41 -16.59
N GLN A 18 19.82 -9.26 -17.08
CA GLN A 18 19.23 -9.03 -18.39
C GLN A 18 18.28 -7.84 -18.30
N VAL A 19 18.67 -6.72 -18.92
CA VAL A 19 17.82 -5.55 -19.07
C VAL A 19 16.87 -5.83 -20.22
N ASN A 20 15.59 -6.01 -19.91
CA ASN A 20 14.57 -6.14 -20.94
C ASN A 20 14.26 -4.77 -21.53
N HIS A 21 14.26 -4.67 -22.86
CA HIS A 21 13.73 -3.50 -23.55
C HIS A 21 12.21 -3.49 -23.44
N VAL A 22 11.69 -2.45 -22.81
CA VAL A 22 10.26 -2.30 -22.57
C VAL A 22 9.72 -1.23 -23.52
N ALA A 23 8.68 -1.57 -24.29
CA ALA A 23 8.03 -0.62 -25.19
C ALA A 23 7.28 0.47 -24.41
N LEU A 24 7.09 1.66 -25.01
CA LEU A 24 6.29 2.74 -24.41
C LEU A 24 4.82 2.33 -24.13
N SER A 25 4.30 1.33 -24.84
CA SER A 25 2.96 0.76 -24.66
C SER A 25 2.86 -0.29 -23.54
N ALA A 26 3.97 -0.60 -22.87
CA ALA A 26 3.98 -1.59 -21.79
C ALA A 26 3.09 -1.24 -20.59
N PRO A 27 2.97 0.04 -20.15
CA PRO A 27 2.04 0.40 -19.07
C PRO A 27 0.59 0.00 -19.35
N ILE A 28 0.14 0.16 -20.59
CA ILE A 28 -1.22 -0.22 -21.02
C ILE A 28 -1.37 -1.75 -20.96
N THR A 29 -0.33 -2.47 -21.37
CA THR A 29 -0.32 -3.95 -21.33
C THR A 29 -0.36 -4.45 -19.88
N TRP A 30 0.38 -3.82 -18.97
CA TRP A 30 0.35 -4.15 -17.54
C TRP A 30 -0.99 -3.84 -16.90
N LEU A 31 -1.60 -2.71 -17.24
CA LEU A 31 -2.93 -2.36 -16.75
C LEU A 31 -3.98 -3.39 -17.20
N ARG A 32 -3.94 -3.79 -18.47
CA ARG A 32 -4.82 -4.85 -19.00
C ARG A 32 -4.62 -6.18 -18.26
N LYS A 33 -3.37 -6.57 -17.99
CA LYS A 33 -3.07 -7.77 -17.18
C LYS A 33 -3.61 -7.64 -15.76
N GLY A 34 -3.44 -6.49 -15.12
CA GLY A 34 -4.01 -6.23 -13.79
C GLY A 34 -5.54 -6.35 -13.74
N ILE A 35 -6.23 -5.86 -14.77
CA ILE A 35 -7.68 -6.04 -14.90
C ILE A 35 -8.03 -7.53 -15.09
N SER A 36 -7.27 -8.26 -15.91
CA SER A 36 -7.46 -9.71 -16.08
C SER A 36 -7.27 -10.48 -14.78
N ASP A 37 -6.26 -10.14 -13.99
CA ASP A 37 -6.00 -10.74 -12.67
C ASP A 37 -7.17 -10.46 -11.71
N PHE A 38 -7.69 -9.22 -11.73
CA PHE A 38 -8.86 -8.82 -10.96
C PHE A 38 -10.11 -9.65 -11.32
N MET A 39 -10.38 -9.84 -12.61
CA MET A 39 -11.52 -10.66 -13.07
C MET A 39 -11.32 -12.15 -12.80
N THR A 40 -10.07 -12.62 -12.73
CA THR A 40 -9.75 -14.03 -12.41
C THR A 40 -9.96 -14.33 -10.92
N SER A 41 -9.83 -13.34 -10.04
CA SER A 41 -9.96 -13.50 -8.59
C SER A 41 -10.77 -12.38 -7.93
N PRO A 42 -12.08 -12.25 -8.27
CA PRO A 42 -12.93 -11.19 -7.76
C PRO A 42 -13.16 -11.27 -6.24
N LEU A 43 -13.04 -12.48 -5.64
CA LEU A 43 -13.20 -12.65 -4.19
C LEU A 43 -12.15 -11.86 -3.39
N LEU A 44 -10.90 -11.82 -3.85
CA LEU A 44 -9.86 -11.05 -3.17
C LEU A 44 -10.15 -9.55 -3.23
N ALA A 45 -10.53 -9.07 -4.40
CA ALA A 45 -10.89 -7.68 -4.61
C ALA A 45 -12.08 -7.25 -3.75
N LEU A 46 -13.14 -8.07 -3.72
CA LEU A 46 -14.33 -7.81 -2.90
C LEU A 46 -14.01 -7.85 -1.41
N PHE A 47 -13.16 -8.79 -0.97
CA PHE A 47 -12.74 -8.85 0.42
C PHE A 47 -11.98 -7.59 0.84
N TYR A 48 -10.95 -7.18 0.09
CA TYR A 48 -10.18 -5.98 0.39
C TYR A 48 -11.02 -4.71 0.28
N GLY A 49 -11.86 -4.58 -0.74
CA GLY A 49 -12.77 -3.44 -0.90
C GLY A 49 -13.80 -3.35 0.22
N SER A 50 -14.37 -4.49 0.65
CA SER A 50 -15.33 -4.55 1.75
C SER A 50 -14.64 -4.23 3.08
N LEU A 51 -13.45 -4.77 3.34
CA LEU A 51 -12.65 -4.46 4.52
C LEU A 51 -12.40 -2.94 4.61
N PHE A 52 -11.96 -2.34 3.49
CA PHE A 52 -11.67 -0.91 3.42
C PHE A 52 -12.92 -0.06 3.67
N SER A 53 -14.04 -0.46 3.05
CA SER A 53 -15.32 0.23 3.18
C SER A 53 -15.83 0.15 4.62
N ILE A 54 -15.79 -1.04 5.23
CA ILE A 54 -16.25 -1.26 6.61
C ILE A 54 -15.40 -0.45 7.59
N VAL A 55 -14.07 -0.51 7.47
CA VAL A 55 -13.17 0.20 8.40
C VAL A 55 -13.34 1.71 8.26
N THR A 56 -13.32 2.24 7.03
CA THR A 56 -13.44 3.67 6.76
C THR A 56 -14.81 4.20 7.18
N TYR A 57 -15.88 3.47 6.87
CA TYR A 57 -17.25 3.86 7.23
C TYR A 57 -17.45 3.87 8.75
N ASN A 58 -17.06 2.80 9.45
CA ASN A 58 -17.20 2.74 10.91
C ASN A 58 -16.36 3.82 11.60
N LEU A 59 -15.15 4.08 11.11
CA LEU A 59 -14.30 5.12 11.66
C LEU A 59 -14.91 6.50 11.43
N TRP A 60 -15.44 6.76 10.23
CA TRP A 60 -16.13 8.00 9.90
C TRP A 60 -17.36 8.24 10.77
N THR A 61 -18.21 7.23 10.94
CA THR A 61 -19.42 7.35 11.77
C THR A 61 -19.07 7.53 13.25
N TYR A 62 -18.09 6.80 13.77
CA TYR A 62 -17.61 6.95 15.14
C TYR A 62 -17.06 8.36 15.42
N LEU A 63 -16.24 8.90 14.52
CA LEU A 63 -15.74 10.27 14.59
C LEU A 63 -16.83 11.32 14.31
N SER A 64 -17.95 10.92 13.72
CA SER A 64 -19.12 11.79 13.50
C SER A 64 -19.94 11.98 14.76
N SER A 65 -20.06 10.94 15.56
CA SER A 65 -20.76 11.00 16.84
C SER A 65 -19.94 11.63 17.98
N SER A 66 -18.64 11.83 17.77
CA SER A 66 -17.72 12.35 18.79
C SER A 66 -17.60 13.87 18.73
N GLN A 67 -18.10 14.57 19.76
CA GLN A 67 -18.16 16.04 19.81
C GLN A 67 -16.78 16.70 19.97
N SER A 68 -15.81 16.00 20.57
CA SER A 68 -14.44 16.49 20.77
C SER A 68 -13.47 16.18 19.61
N LEU A 69 -13.79 15.19 18.77
CA LEU A 69 -12.91 14.71 17.69
C LEU A 69 -13.42 15.10 16.30
N HIS A 70 -14.47 15.92 16.23
CA HIS A 70 -15.10 16.35 14.98
C HIS A 70 -14.11 17.05 14.04
N ASP A 71 -13.27 17.94 14.57
CA ASP A 71 -12.35 18.77 13.78
C ASP A 71 -11.19 17.96 13.17
N VAL A 72 -10.82 16.85 13.79
CA VAL A 72 -9.74 15.97 13.30
C VAL A 72 -10.25 14.78 12.49
N ARG A 73 -11.55 14.68 12.21
CA ARG A 73 -12.14 13.52 11.50
C ARG A 73 -11.48 13.25 10.15
N VAL A 74 -11.41 14.28 9.30
CA VAL A 74 -10.89 14.17 7.93
C VAL A 74 -9.43 13.69 7.93
N PRO A 75 -8.49 14.32 8.66
CA PRO A 75 -7.11 13.83 8.68
C PRO A 75 -6.98 12.44 9.31
N LEU A 76 -7.76 12.10 10.36
CA LEU A 76 -7.67 10.79 11.00
C LEU A 76 -8.09 9.65 10.07
N VAL A 77 -9.21 9.82 9.36
CA VAL A 77 -9.68 8.86 8.37
C VAL A 77 -8.69 8.75 7.21
N GLY A 78 -8.14 9.88 6.75
CA GLY A 78 -7.10 9.93 5.72
C GLY A 78 -5.87 9.12 6.08
N VAL A 79 -5.39 9.21 7.33
CA VAL A 79 -4.25 8.41 7.81
C VAL A 79 -4.55 6.93 7.81
N VAL A 80 -5.73 6.51 8.30
CA VAL A 80 -6.10 5.08 8.31
C VAL A 80 -6.15 4.52 6.88
N VAL A 81 -6.70 5.27 5.94
CA VAL A 81 -6.71 4.93 4.49
C VAL A 81 -5.29 4.85 3.93
N LEU A 82 -4.44 5.84 4.22
CA LEU A 82 -3.04 5.86 3.79
C LEU A 82 -2.26 4.67 4.35
N LEU A 83 -2.53 4.22 5.58
CA LEU A 83 -1.87 3.06 6.18
C LEU A 83 -2.36 1.73 5.62
N LEU A 84 -3.68 1.58 5.43
CA LEU A 84 -4.27 0.36 4.91
C LEU A 84 -3.95 0.14 3.42
N GLY A 85 -3.75 1.22 2.65
CA GLY A 85 -3.42 1.18 1.22
C GLY A 85 -2.22 0.27 0.88
N PRO A 86 -1.00 0.55 1.40
CA PRO A 86 0.19 -0.23 1.08
C PRO A 86 0.14 -1.66 1.64
N ILE A 87 -0.50 -1.88 2.80
CA ILE A 87 -0.72 -3.24 3.34
C ILE A 87 -1.58 -4.05 2.37
N SER A 88 -2.66 -3.44 1.86
CA SER A 88 -3.57 -4.07 0.90
C SER A 88 -2.88 -4.30 -0.43
N ALA A 89 -2.10 -3.33 -0.93
CA ALA A 89 -1.31 -3.46 -2.16
C ALA A 89 -0.30 -4.60 -2.08
N MET A 90 0.38 -4.78 -0.94
CA MET A 90 1.29 -5.89 -0.70
C MET A 90 0.60 -7.24 -0.86
N SER A 91 -0.59 -7.38 -0.25
CA SER A 91 -1.33 -8.64 -0.32
C SER A 91 -1.88 -8.95 -1.70
N LEU A 92 -2.36 -7.93 -2.43
CA LEU A 92 -2.80 -8.05 -3.81
C LEU A 92 -1.63 -8.40 -4.75
N TYR A 93 -0.45 -7.83 -4.51
CA TYR A 93 0.76 -8.13 -5.26
C TYR A 93 1.18 -9.59 -5.10
N ASP A 94 1.17 -10.12 -3.88
CA ASP A 94 1.42 -11.55 -3.64
C ASP A 94 0.35 -12.44 -4.32
N GLY A 95 -0.90 -11.97 -4.36
CA GLY A 95 -1.98 -12.60 -5.12
C GLY A 95 -1.69 -12.69 -6.62
N SER A 96 -1.31 -11.58 -7.25
CA SER A 96 -0.96 -11.52 -8.68
C SER A 96 0.25 -12.40 -9.00
N LYS A 97 1.28 -12.39 -8.14
CA LYS A 97 2.45 -13.27 -8.29
C LYS A 97 2.09 -14.76 -8.27
N ARG A 98 1.11 -15.14 -7.45
CA ARG A 98 0.59 -16.52 -7.38
C ARG A 98 -0.22 -16.90 -8.63
N ILE A 99 -1.02 -15.97 -9.16
CA ILE A 99 -1.74 -16.13 -10.42
C ILE A 99 -0.75 -16.36 -11.58
N GLU A 100 0.32 -15.56 -11.65
CA GLU A 100 1.38 -15.73 -12.66
C GLU A 100 2.11 -17.07 -12.53
N SER A 101 2.21 -17.61 -11.31
CA SER A 101 2.76 -18.93 -11.04
C SER A 101 1.81 -20.09 -11.38
N GLY A 102 0.63 -19.81 -11.95
CA GLY A 102 -0.40 -20.81 -12.28
C GLY A 102 -1.17 -21.36 -11.08
N LYS A 103 -1.03 -20.76 -9.90
CA LYS A 103 -1.73 -21.18 -8.67
C LYS A 103 -2.97 -20.32 -8.45
N LYS A 104 -4.11 -20.94 -8.16
CA LYS A 104 -5.33 -20.19 -7.77
C LYS A 104 -5.10 -19.56 -6.40
N PRO A 105 -5.22 -18.23 -6.25
CA PRO A 105 -5.05 -17.58 -4.95
C PRO A 105 -6.27 -17.88 -4.06
N ALA A 106 -6.08 -18.67 -3.02
CA ALA A 106 -7.06 -18.79 -1.93
C ALA A 106 -6.88 -17.62 -0.94
N LEU A 107 -7.99 -17.07 -0.44
CA LEU A 107 -7.99 -15.97 0.55
C LEU A 107 -7.14 -16.27 1.78
N THR A 108 -7.18 -17.52 2.26
CA THR A 108 -6.41 -17.98 3.43
C THR A 108 -4.92 -17.95 3.19
N ASP A 109 -4.46 -18.41 2.02
CA ASP A 109 -3.04 -18.47 1.70
C ASP A 109 -2.42 -17.10 1.49
N VAL A 110 -3.20 -16.14 0.99
CA VAL A 110 -2.76 -14.77 0.75
C VAL A 110 -2.69 -13.98 2.06
N LEU A 111 -3.66 -14.18 2.97
CA LEU A 111 -3.59 -13.64 4.34
C LEU A 111 -2.43 -14.24 5.13
N LEU A 112 -2.20 -15.56 5.06
CA LEU A 112 -1.07 -16.20 5.73
C LEU A 112 0.26 -15.69 5.18
N SER A 113 0.37 -15.49 3.86
CA SER A 113 1.59 -14.97 3.23
C SER A 113 1.89 -13.52 3.58
N ALA A 114 0.86 -12.68 3.74
CA ALA A 114 1.04 -11.30 4.19
C ALA A 114 1.74 -11.23 5.57
N PHE A 115 1.43 -12.19 6.46
CA PHE A 115 2.10 -12.32 7.76
C PHE A 115 3.46 -13.03 7.70
N LYS A 116 3.66 -13.91 6.72
CA LYS A 116 4.89 -14.72 6.56
C LYS A 116 5.99 -14.01 5.75
N ALA A 117 5.85 -12.71 5.53
CA ALA A 117 6.63 -11.87 4.64
C ALA A 117 8.13 -12.19 4.64
N ASN A 118 8.54 -13.04 3.69
CA ASN A 118 9.94 -13.31 3.41
C ASN A 118 10.36 -12.46 2.21
N GLY A 119 10.95 -11.30 2.50
CA GLY A 119 11.99 -10.73 1.64
C GLY A 119 11.59 -9.85 0.45
N SER A 120 10.81 -8.80 0.66
CA SER A 120 10.91 -7.61 -0.20
C SER A 120 10.97 -6.35 0.66
N CYS A 121 12.16 -6.06 1.18
CA CYS A 121 12.46 -4.86 1.98
C CYS A 121 11.95 -3.50 1.41
N PRO A 122 11.80 -3.28 0.09
CA PRO A 122 11.30 -1.99 -0.40
C PRO A 122 9.86 -1.65 0.02
N SER A 123 9.00 -2.64 0.19
CA SER A 123 7.58 -2.40 0.49
C SER A 123 7.34 -2.05 1.96
N ILE A 124 8.04 -2.73 2.88
CA ILE A 124 8.02 -2.38 4.31
C ILE A 124 8.56 -0.97 4.51
N PHE A 125 9.65 -0.62 3.81
CA PHE A 125 10.20 0.72 3.85
C PHE A 125 9.17 1.77 3.38
N LEU A 126 8.48 1.52 2.26
CA LEU A 126 7.43 2.42 1.76
C LEU A 126 6.27 2.56 2.75
N SER A 127 5.80 1.46 3.35
CA SER A 127 4.76 1.50 4.38
C SER A 127 5.20 2.35 5.57
N VAL A 128 6.40 2.12 6.12
CA VAL A 128 6.97 2.89 7.24
C VAL A 128 7.10 4.38 6.88
N MET A 129 7.58 4.68 5.67
CA MET A 129 7.71 6.07 5.19
C MET A 129 6.35 6.76 5.10
N LEU A 130 5.32 6.04 4.62
CA LEU A 130 3.93 6.54 4.60
C LEU A 130 3.38 6.77 6.01
N ILE A 131 3.71 5.92 6.99
CA ILE A 131 3.33 6.13 8.41
C ILE A 131 3.94 7.44 8.90
N VAL A 132 5.24 7.65 8.67
CA VAL A 132 5.95 8.87 9.10
C VAL A 132 5.34 10.09 8.43
N LEU A 133 5.08 10.03 7.13
CA LEU A 133 4.43 11.12 6.39
C LEU A 133 3.00 11.40 6.90
N ALA A 134 2.26 10.35 7.28
CA ALA A 134 0.92 10.47 7.84
C ALA A 134 0.91 11.10 9.24
N ILE A 135 1.87 10.74 10.10
CA ILE A 135 2.06 11.38 11.41
C ILE A 135 2.44 12.85 11.23
N MET A 136 3.37 13.12 10.31
CA MET A 136 3.78 14.47 9.95
C MET A 136 2.57 15.29 9.50
N TRP A 137 1.74 14.73 8.60
CA TRP A 137 0.52 15.37 8.12
C TRP A 137 -0.50 15.65 9.24
N MET A 138 -0.72 14.70 10.16
CA MET A 138 -1.60 14.90 11.32
C MET A 138 -1.16 16.06 12.21
N MET A 139 0.14 16.31 12.31
CA MET A 139 0.69 17.40 13.12
C MET A 139 0.59 18.75 12.40
N PHE A 140 0.80 18.77 11.07
CA PHE A 140 0.75 20.00 10.27
C PHE A 140 -0.67 20.45 9.90
N SER A 141 -1.61 19.55 9.66
CA SER A 141 -2.97 19.92 9.23
C SER A 141 -3.68 20.85 10.22
N PRO A 142 -3.67 20.61 11.54
CA PRO A 142 -4.26 21.53 12.51
C PRO A 142 -3.50 22.85 12.61
N LEU A 143 -2.18 22.84 12.45
CA LEU A 143 -1.36 24.05 12.50
C LEU A 143 -1.66 24.97 11.31
N ILE A 144 -1.76 24.40 10.10
CA ILE A 144 -2.15 25.12 8.89
C ILE A 144 -3.57 25.68 9.06
N TYR A 145 -4.52 24.87 9.51
CA TYR A 145 -5.90 25.29 9.78
C TYR A 145 -5.94 26.44 10.79
N ALA A 146 -5.20 26.32 11.89
CA ALA A 146 -5.12 27.35 12.92
C ALA A 146 -4.52 28.66 12.37
N ILE A 147 -3.48 28.61 11.53
CA ILE A 147 -2.89 29.81 10.91
C ILE A 147 -3.91 30.50 9.99
N PHE A 148 -4.59 29.74 9.13
CA PHE A 148 -5.59 30.30 8.22
C PHE A 148 -6.81 30.85 8.96
N ASN A 149 -7.22 30.24 10.07
CA ASN A 149 -8.38 30.66 10.84
C ASN A 149 -8.06 31.77 11.86
N THR A 150 -6.82 31.83 12.38
CA THR A 150 -6.35 32.88 13.30
C THR A 150 -5.91 34.14 12.54
N GLY A 151 -5.62 34.02 11.24
CA GLY A 151 -5.39 35.14 10.31
C GLY A 151 -6.67 35.88 9.89
N SER A 152 -7.77 35.81 10.65
CA SER A 152 -8.92 36.69 10.47
C SER A 152 -8.58 38.10 10.93
N LEU A 153 -7.81 38.83 10.10
CA LEU A 153 -7.90 40.28 10.04
C LEU A 153 -9.24 40.65 9.39
N ASN A 154 -10.29 40.56 10.19
CA ASN A 154 -11.46 41.43 10.20
C ASN A 154 -12.20 41.23 11.51
#